data_AF-I3XD60-F1
#
_entry.id   AF-I3XD60-F1
#
_cell.length_a   1.000
_cell.length_b   1.000
_cell.length_c   1.000
_cell.angle_alpha   90.00
_cell.angle_beta   90.00
_cell.angle_gamma   90.00
#
_symmetry.space_group_name_H-M   'P 1'
#
loop_
_entity.id
_entity.type
_entity.pdbx_description
1 polymer ?
#
loop_
_entity_poly.entity_id
_entity_poly.type
_entity_poly.pdbx_seq_one_letter_code
_entity_poly.pdbx_strand_id
1 'polypeptide(L)'
;MSSTVDNFSNSDLDMIRSVLDEAGYDASLLVADQRLFNTAALLVTKLFLAGETSRMGLAAKLEYQLGTAGKHRQPSGTCLARYAIQGLPLELQSRNLAQQKRPG
;
A
#
# COMPACT_ATOMS: atom_id res chain seq x y z
N MET A 1 23.52 -8.89 32.05
CA MET A 1 22.37 -8.47 31.23
C MET A 1 22.91 -8.32 29.82
N SER A 2 22.53 -9.19 28.87
CA SER A 2 23.01 -9.11 27.49
C SER A 2 22.15 -8.10 26.75
N SER A 3 22.64 -6.88 26.57
CA SER A 3 22.06 -5.96 25.58
C SER A 3 22.53 -6.45 24.21
N THR A 4 21.76 -7.34 23.60
CA THR A 4 21.95 -7.68 22.19
C THR A 4 21.64 -6.41 21.41
N VAL A 5 22.68 -5.60 21.18
CA VAL A 5 22.66 -4.64 20.08
C VAL A 5 22.58 -5.51 18.83
N ASP A 6 21.38 -5.67 18.30
CA ASP A 6 21.16 -6.31 17.01
C ASP A 6 21.97 -5.52 15.98
N ASN A 7 23.19 -5.99 15.71
CA ASN A 7 24.08 -5.37 14.76
C ASN A 7 23.55 -5.71 13.37
N PHE A 8 22.86 -4.76 12.76
CA PHE A 8 22.47 -4.86 11.35
C PHE A 8 23.71 -5.06 10.50
N SER A 9 23.73 -6.13 9.71
CA SER A 9 24.72 -6.30 8.66
C SER A 9 24.44 -5.30 7.53
N ASN A 10 25.43 -5.06 6.67
CA ASN A 10 25.23 -4.17 5.52
C ASN A 10 24.11 -4.69 4.60
N SER A 11 23.99 -6.02 4.44
CA SER A 11 22.90 -6.65 3.70
C SER A 11 21.52 -6.40 4.32
N ASP A 12 21.42 -6.35 5.65
CA ASP A 12 20.14 -6.07 6.32
C ASP A 12 19.71 -4.63 6.08
N LEU A 13 20.67 -3.69 6.16
CA LEU A 13 20.42 -2.27 5.86
C LEU A 13 20.04 -2.07 4.39
N ASP A 14 20.71 -2.75 3.47
CA ASP A 14 20.39 -2.69 2.04
C ASP A 14 18.96 -3.23 1.78
N MET A 15 18.59 -4.33 2.42
CA MET A 15 17.24 -4.89 2.31
C MET A 15 16.18 -3.95 2.90
N ILE A 16 16.40 -3.38 4.09
CA ILE A 16 15.48 -2.39 4.69
C ILE A 16 15.30 -1.19 3.76
N ARG A 17 16.40 -0.72 3.16
CA ARG A 17 16.37 0.41 2.22
C ARG A 17 15.62 0.06 0.95
N SER A 18 15.79 -1.15 0.39
CA SER A 18 15.02 -1.62 -0.75
C SER A 18 13.52 -1.72 -0.45
N VAL A 19 13.12 -2.19 0.74
CA VAL A 19 11.70 -2.23 1.14
C VAL A 19 11.08 -0.84 1.17
N LEU A 20 11.80 0.13 1.74
CA LEU A 20 11.33 1.51 1.81
C LEU A 20 11.16 2.11 0.41
N ASP A 21 12.13 1.90 -0.47
CA ASP A 21 12.11 2.40 -1.84
C ASP A 21 10.96 1.77 -2.66
N GLU A 22 10.78 0.44 -2.57
CA GLU A 22 9.67 -0.27 -3.22
C GLU A 22 8.30 0.21 -2.74
N ALA A 23 8.18 0.61 -1.47
CA ALA A 23 6.95 1.14 -0.88
C ALA A 23 6.75 2.66 -1.13
N GLY A 24 7.66 3.29 -1.87
CA GLY A 24 7.61 4.72 -2.23
C GLY A 24 8.14 5.68 -1.15
N TYR A 25 8.82 5.15 -0.14
CA TYR A 25 9.57 5.91 0.86
C TYR A 25 11.01 6.10 0.38
N ASP A 26 11.17 6.94 -0.64
CA ASP A 26 12.46 7.22 -1.30
C ASP A 26 13.19 8.44 -0.68
N ALA A 27 14.35 8.78 -1.24
CA ALA A 27 15.11 9.97 -0.84
C ALA A 27 14.33 11.28 -1.06
N SER A 28 13.43 11.32 -2.04
CA SER A 28 12.57 12.47 -2.31
C SER A 28 11.60 12.71 -1.15
N LEU A 29 10.97 11.64 -0.65
CA LEU A 29 10.09 11.70 0.52
C LEU A 29 10.85 12.04 1.79
N LEU A 30 12.09 11.55 1.95
CA LEU A 30 12.93 11.93 3.10
C LEU A 30 13.14 13.45 3.18
N VAL A 31 13.32 14.12 2.05
CA VAL A 31 13.45 15.59 1.99
C VAL A 31 12.12 16.29 2.23
N ALA A 32 11.02 15.76 1.68
CA ALA A 32 9.69 16.37 1.76
C ALA A 32 9.04 16.21 3.16
N ASP A 33 9.12 15.00 3.74
CA ASP A 33 8.56 14.66 5.04
C ASP A 33 9.46 13.63 5.76
N GLN A 34 10.50 14.17 6.39
CA GLN A 34 11.44 13.39 7.18
C GLN A 34 10.76 12.61 8.32
N ARG A 35 9.67 13.13 8.90
CA ARG A 35 8.98 12.45 10.01
C ARG A 35 8.29 11.19 9.51
N LEU A 36 7.60 11.28 8.38
CA LEU A 36 6.95 10.14 7.76
C LEU A 36 7.98 9.08 7.35
N PHE A 37 9.07 9.51 6.70
CA PHE A 37 10.16 8.60 6.33
C PHE A 37 10.77 7.89 7.55
N ASN A 38 11.11 8.63 8.61
CA ASN A 38 11.67 8.05 9.83
C ASN A 38 10.71 7.05 10.50
N THR A 39 9.40 7.33 10.44
CA THR A 39 8.38 6.43 10.99
C THR A 39 8.32 5.12 10.20
N ALA A 40 8.34 5.21 8.87
CA ALA A 40 8.38 4.03 7.99
C ALA A 40 9.65 3.21 8.22
N ALA A 41 10.82 3.85 8.25
CA ALA A 41 12.10 3.19 8.51
C ALA A 41 12.10 2.48 9.88
N LEU A 42 11.61 3.14 10.92
CA LEU A 42 11.47 2.54 12.25
C LEU A 42 10.54 1.33 12.24
N LEU A 43 9.42 1.39 11.49
CA LEU A 43 8.48 0.30 11.42
C LEU A 43 9.07 -0.93 10.71
N VAL A 44 9.68 -0.75 9.54
CA VAL A 44 10.33 -1.84 8.80
C VAL A 44 11.41 -2.49 9.65
N THR A 45 12.21 -1.68 10.35
CA THR A 45 13.26 -2.17 11.27
C THR A 45 12.65 -3.04 12.38
N LYS A 46 11.56 -2.59 13.01
CA LYS A 46 10.86 -3.38 14.05
C LYS A 46 10.28 -4.69 13.51
N LEU A 47 9.69 -4.66 12.33
CA LEU A 47 9.13 -5.85 11.69
C LEU A 47 10.22 -6.87 11.35
N PHE A 48 11.37 -6.39 10.88
CA PHE A 48 12.54 -7.22 10.62
C PHE A 48 13.08 -7.88 11.88
N LEU A 49 13.25 -7.10 12.96
CA LEU A 49 13.67 -7.63 14.26
C LEU A 49 12.65 -8.60 14.87
N ALA A 50 11.37 -8.46 14.53
CA ALA A 50 10.32 -9.41 14.92
C ALA A 50 10.33 -10.72 14.10
N GLY A 51 11.27 -10.87 13.15
CA GLY A 51 11.47 -12.08 12.36
C GLY A 51 10.86 -12.07 10.96
N GLU A 52 10.25 -10.97 10.53
CA GLU A 52 9.81 -10.83 9.14
C GLU A 52 11.01 -10.53 8.23
N THR A 53 11.43 -11.52 7.45
CA THR A 53 12.62 -11.42 6.59
C THR A 53 12.27 -11.34 5.10
N SER A 54 11.00 -11.53 4.74
CA SER A 54 10.56 -11.40 3.36
C SER A 54 10.37 -9.93 2.99
N ARG A 55 11.04 -9.49 1.92
CA ARG A 55 10.89 -8.13 1.38
C ARG A 55 9.44 -7.76 1.10
N MET A 56 8.70 -8.67 0.46
CA MET A 56 7.27 -8.49 0.16
C MET A 56 6.42 -8.44 1.43
N GLY A 57 6.76 -9.25 2.44
CA GLY A 57 6.05 -9.27 3.72
C GLY A 57 6.23 -7.96 4.49
N LEU A 58 7.46 -7.44 4.51
CA LEU A 58 7.79 -6.14 5.10
C LEU A 58 7.06 -4.99 4.38
N ALA A 59 7.08 -4.97 3.04
CA ALA A 59 6.40 -3.95 2.24
C ALA A 59 4.87 -3.99 2.44
N ALA A 60 4.26 -5.17 2.43
CA ALA A 60 2.82 -5.33 2.63
C ALA A 60 2.38 -4.87 4.04
N LYS A 61 3.16 -5.18 5.07
CA LYS A 61 2.89 -4.71 6.44
C LYS A 61 3.09 -3.19 6.57
N LEU A 62 4.10 -2.64 5.91
CA LEU A 62 4.34 -1.20 5.84
C LEU A 62 3.14 -0.48 5.19
N GLU A 63 2.68 -0.97 4.04
CA GLU A 63 1.49 -0.45 3.35
C GLU A 63 0.24 -0.60 4.20
N TYR A 64 0.05 -1.72 4.89
CA TYR A 64 -1.10 -1.92 5.77
C TYR A 64 -1.14 -0.90 6.92
N GLN A 65 0.02 -0.52 7.47
CA GLN A 65 0.08 0.34 8.67
C GLN A 65 0.19 1.84 8.35
N LEU A 66 0.91 2.22 7.30
CA LEU A 66 1.12 3.64 6.93
C LEU A 66 0.49 4.02 5.59
N GLY A 67 0.03 3.04 4.81
CA GLY A 67 -0.31 3.24 3.40
C GLY A 67 0.93 3.30 2.51
N THR A 68 0.69 3.40 1.21
CA THR A 68 1.72 3.69 0.21
C THR A 68 2.09 5.17 0.24
N ALA A 69 3.38 5.46 0.36
CA ALA A 69 3.87 6.81 0.19
C ALA A 69 4.04 7.11 -1.30
N GLY A 70 3.48 8.24 -1.76
CA GLY A 70 3.57 8.68 -3.16
C GLY A 70 2.27 8.56 -3.96
N LYS A 71 2.38 8.77 -5.28
CA LYS A 71 1.26 8.91 -6.23
C LYS A 71 0.37 7.66 -6.35
N HIS A 72 0.80 6.54 -5.75
CA HIS A 72 0.05 5.28 -5.71
C HIS A 72 -0.94 5.18 -4.55
N ARG A 73 -1.12 6.25 -3.77
CA ARG A 73 -2.34 6.47 -2.99
C ARG A 73 -3.52 6.76 -3.94
N GLN A 74 -3.70 5.95 -4.99
CA GLN A 74 -5.01 5.82 -5.58
C GLN A 74 -5.88 5.25 -4.47
N PRO A 75 -7.00 5.89 -4.11
CA PRO A 75 -7.99 5.18 -3.34
C PRO A 75 -8.30 3.90 -4.13
N SER A 76 -8.01 2.74 -3.54
CA SER A 76 -8.42 1.42 -4.04
C SER A 76 -9.93 1.26 -3.93
N GLY A 77 -10.67 2.27 -4.38
CA GLY A 77 -12.06 2.17 -4.75
C GLY A 77 -12.06 2.06 -6.25
N THR A 78 -12.32 0.86 -6.78
CA THR A 78 -13.20 0.83 -7.94
C THR A 78 -14.37 1.73 -7.54
N CYS A 79 -14.54 2.85 -8.24
CA CYS A 79 -15.62 3.77 -7.96
C CYS A 79 -16.88 3.01 -8.42
N LEU A 80 -17.34 2.07 -7.58
CA LEU A 80 -18.54 1.30 -7.82
C LEU A 80 -19.61 2.34 -8.01
N ALA A 81 -20.14 2.37 -9.22
CA ALA A 81 -21.18 3.31 -9.56
C ALA A 81 -22.30 3.14 -8.53
N ARG A 82 -22.91 4.25 -8.10
CA ARG A 82 -23.89 4.25 -6.98
C ARG A 82 -24.94 3.15 -7.07
N TYR A 83 -25.30 2.72 -8.29
CA TYR A 83 -26.21 1.61 -8.54
C TYR A 83 -25.75 0.24 -8.03
N ALA A 84 -24.45 -0.01 -7.88
CA ALA A 84 -23.93 -1.26 -7.31
C ALA A 84 -24.17 -1.36 -5.80
N ILE A 85 -24.45 -0.24 -5.12
CA ILE A 85 -24.77 -0.17 -3.69
C ILE A 85 -26.27 0.05 -3.47
N GLN A 86 -26.88 0.94 -4.26
CA GLN A 86 -28.26 1.40 -4.08
C GLN A 86 -29.28 0.69 -4.99
N GLY A 87 -28.80 -0.20 -5.88
CA GLY A 87 -29.63 -0.79 -6.94
C GLY A 87 -29.67 0.05 -8.21
N LEU A 88 -29.98 -0.59 -9.34
CA LEU A 88 -30.03 0.07 -10.64
C LEU A 88 -31.26 0.99 -10.76
N PRO A 89 -31.10 2.30 -11.03
CA PRO A 89 -32.20 3.22 -11.27
C PRO A 89 -33.15 2.72 -12.38
N LEU A 90 -34.45 2.97 -12.21
CA LEU A 90 -35.51 2.55 -13.14
C LEU A 90 -35.28 3.07 -14.57
N GLU A 91 -34.67 4.23 -14.72
CA GLU A 91 -34.33 4.85 -16.00
C GLU A 91 -33.26 4.05 -16.76
N LEU A 92 -32.32 3.44 -16.02
CA LEU A 92 -31.27 2.59 -16.58
C LEU A 92 -31.75 1.15 -16.83
N GLN A 93 -32.74 0.68 -16.08
CA GLN A 93 -33.41 -0.61 -16.35
C GLN A 93 -34.18 -0.57 -17.68
N SER A 94 -34.89 0.53 -17.92
CA SER A 94 -35.67 0.75 -19.15
C SER A 94 -34.81 0.73 -20.42
N ARG A 95 -33.57 1.23 -20.32
CA ARG A 95 -32.61 1.30 -21.43
C ARG A 95 -32.02 -0.07 -21.80
N ASN A 96 -31.78 -0.93 -20.80
CA ASN A 96 -31.29 -2.29 -21.02
C ASN A 96 -32.35 -3.19 -21.69
N LEU A 97 -33.63 -3.05 -21.30
CA LEU A 97 -34.74 -3.76 -21.94
C LEU A 97 -34.92 -3.38 -23.42
N ALA A 98 -34.69 -2.11 -23.78
CA ALA A 98 -34.75 -1.66 -25.17
C ALA A 98 -33.58 -2.19 -26.03
N GLN A 99 -32.41 -2.43 -25.42
CA GLN A 99 -31.23 -2.97 -26.11
C GLN A 99 -31.24 -4.50 -26.25
N GLN A 100 -31.93 -5.22 -25.35
CA GLN A 100 -32.09 -6.68 -25.46
C GLN A 100 -33.17 -7.11 -26.47
N LYS A 101 -34.03 -6.20 -26.92
CA LYS A 101 -35.11 -6.48 -27.89
C LYS A 101 -34.66 -6.21 -29.35
N ARG A 102 -33.52 -6.77 -29.76
CA ARG A 102 -33.17 -6.99 -31.18
C ARG A 102 -32.38 -8.29 -31.36
N PRO A 103 -33.06 -9.40 -31.67
CA PRO A 103 -32.63 -10.31 -32.73
C PRO A 103 -33.38 -9.95 -34.03
N GLY A 104 -32.72 -10.20 -35.17
CA GLY A 104 -33.16 -9.81 -36.52
C GLY A 104 -34.46 -10.41 -37.01
#